data_AF-A0A2S2DRX5-F1
#
_entry.id   AF-A0A2S2DRX5-F1
#
_cell.length_a   1.000
_cell.length_b   1.000
_cell.length_c   1.000
_cell.angle_alpha   90.00
_cell.angle_beta   90.00
_cell.angle_gamma   90.00
#
_symmetry.space_group_name_H-M   'P 1'
#
loop_
_entity.id
_entity.type
_entity.pdbx_description
1 polymer ?
#
loop_
_entity_poly.entity_id
_entity_poly.type
_entity_poly.pdbx_seq_one_letter_code
_entity_poly.pdbx_strand_id
1 'polypeptide(L)'
;MLSSIFLFIHTLFAFGSSDSTQYQLIVGSYTKAKNPGIEVFDLDLATAKTKPNYIRENPNASYQALSADGNLLYSVSEEGGGKSAISAYARNANGTYTKLNSSPTIGDGPCFVKYHEASKTVYVANYGSGSLNVFKTEENGRLLPASQSFFYKGSSVVTGRQDAPHAHMVAIAPDQKSLYVPDLGSDKIHWHPILPDGTLSENYQSLSVSAGNGPRHMIFHPNGQLAYVINELNGTVDVFKINAHGLDKIQNIVSDTSTKVAVKASADIHISPNGKWLISSNRITSDNLALFAIQADGTLKSMGYQTVAKMPRNFSYDPSGKWLFVASQTENRIQVFSVNQQTGLLTDSKQDIAVAAPVCLLFIKKPDSPEERLQALGITLLKPSTPLANYVKFTRAGNIAYLSGHLPEKAEGGFVLGKLGNKLSVEEGQAAAKMAGIALISTLKGQLGDLRRVKRILKVTGFVNSDPSFTQQPQVMNGFSDLMVAVFGDKGKHARSAVGVNVLPNNAAVEVEMVVELY
;
A
#
# COMPACT_ATOMS: atom_id res chain seq x y z
N MET A 1 0.23 -11.91 -68.62
CA MET A 1 0.97 -11.01 -67.73
C MET A 1 -0.03 -10.32 -66.81
N LEU A 2 0.18 -10.45 -65.51
CA LEU A 2 -0.43 -9.74 -64.38
C LEU A 2 -1.93 -9.98 -64.06
N SER A 3 -2.12 -10.85 -63.06
CA SER A 3 -3.33 -11.06 -62.27
C SER A 3 -3.52 -9.93 -61.26
N SER A 4 -4.74 -9.40 -61.14
CA SER A 4 -5.12 -8.43 -60.10
C SER A 4 -5.81 -9.16 -58.94
N ILE A 5 -5.12 -9.29 -57.81
CA ILE A 5 -5.68 -9.72 -56.53
C ILE A 5 -5.98 -8.47 -55.71
N PHE A 6 -7.27 -8.21 -55.44
CA PHE A 6 -7.70 -7.22 -54.44
C PHE A 6 -7.64 -7.88 -53.06
N LEU A 7 -6.66 -7.48 -52.25
CA LEU A 7 -6.56 -7.86 -50.84
C LEU A 7 -7.14 -6.72 -49.99
N PHE A 8 -8.35 -6.90 -49.46
CA PHE A 8 -8.92 -6.02 -48.44
C PHE A 8 -8.26 -6.35 -47.09
N ILE A 9 -7.32 -5.52 -46.65
CA ILE A 9 -6.78 -5.56 -45.29
C ILE A 9 -7.76 -4.78 -44.40
N HIS A 10 -8.64 -5.50 -43.70
CA HIS A 10 -9.36 -4.95 -42.55
C HIS A 10 -8.44 -5.05 -41.32
N THR A 11 -7.70 -3.98 -41.03
CA THR A 11 -7.01 -3.84 -39.75
C THR A 11 -8.05 -3.50 -38.68
N LEU A 12 -8.57 -4.52 -38.00
CA LEU A 12 -9.29 -4.32 -36.75
C LEU A 12 -8.28 -3.79 -35.71
N PHE A 13 -8.32 -2.49 -35.43
CA PHE A 13 -7.79 -1.98 -34.17
C PHE A 13 -8.71 -2.48 -33.06
N ALA A 14 -8.37 -3.64 -32.48
CA ALA A 14 -8.83 -3.99 -31.16
C ALA A 14 -8.19 -3.00 -30.19
N PHE A 15 -8.89 -1.92 -29.88
CA PHE A 15 -8.68 -1.18 -28.64
C PHE A 15 -9.05 -2.14 -27.51
N GLY A 16 -8.12 -3.01 -27.12
CA GLY A 16 -8.14 -3.60 -25.81
C GLY A 16 -8.08 -2.43 -24.83
N SER A 17 -9.19 -2.15 -24.15
CA SER A 17 -9.17 -1.31 -22.97
C SER A 17 -8.14 -1.93 -22.04
N SER A 18 -6.95 -1.33 -21.94
CA SER A 18 -6.02 -1.67 -20.88
C SER A 18 -6.81 -1.51 -19.59
N ASP A 19 -7.05 -2.61 -18.88
CA ASP A 19 -7.47 -2.55 -17.48
C ASP A 19 -6.43 -1.64 -16.81
N SER A 20 -6.84 -0.39 -16.55
CA SER A 20 -6.02 0.56 -15.79
C SER A 20 -5.66 -0.17 -14.51
N THR A 21 -4.38 -0.46 -14.27
CA THR A 21 -3.96 -1.00 -12.97
C THR A 21 -4.42 0.00 -11.92
N GLN A 22 -5.39 -0.39 -11.10
CA GLN A 22 -6.02 0.52 -10.15
C GLN A 22 -5.18 0.50 -8.89
N TYR A 23 -4.65 1.66 -8.51
CA TYR A 23 -3.93 1.82 -7.26
C TYR A 23 -4.82 2.53 -6.24
N GLN A 24 -4.41 2.48 -4.99
CA GLN A 24 -4.86 3.41 -3.97
C GLN A 24 -3.69 4.33 -3.59
N LEU A 25 -3.99 5.62 -3.47
CA LEU A 25 -3.13 6.61 -2.85
C LEU A 25 -3.58 6.77 -1.40
N ILE A 26 -2.70 6.43 -0.45
CA ILE A 26 -2.89 6.65 0.98
C ILE A 26 -2.19 7.95 1.35
N VAL A 27 -2.94 8.88 1.94
CA VAL A 27 -2.45 10.20 2.32
C VAL A 27 -2.50 10.36 3.84
N GLY A 28 -1.33 10.53 4.45
CA GLY A 28 -1.16 10.92 5.85
C GLY A 28 -1.14 12.44 6.01
N SER A 29 -1.76 12.93 7.08
CA SER A 29 -1.96 14.37 7.32
C SER A 29 -1.83 14.74 8.82
N TYR A 30 -1.42 15.98 9.09
CA TYR A 30 -1.62 16.56 10.43
C TYR A 30 -3.10 16.83 10.66
N THR A 31 -3.59 16.70 11.90
CA THR A 31 -5.04 16.72 12.20
C THR A 31 -5.53 17.99 12.88
N LYS A 32 -4.76 19.09 12.82
CA LYS A 32 -5.16 20.39 13.39
C LYS A 32 -6.44 20.96 12.75
N ALA A 33 -6.71 20.61 11.49
CA ALA A 33 -7.92 21.01 10.78
C ALA A 33 -9.13 20.09 11.07
N LYS A 34 -9.03 19.20 12.07
CA LYS A 34 -10.05 18.18 12.40
C LYS A 34 -10.34 17.19 11.25
N ASN A 35 -9.41 17.07 10.30
CA ASN A 35 -9.38 16.01 9.30
C ASN A 35 -9.03 14.66 9.95
N PRO A 36 -9.37 13.51 9.33
CA PRO A 36 -9.25 12.19 9.96
C PRO A 36 -7.80 11.74 10.20
N GLY A 37 -6.83 12.36 9.52
CA GLY A 37 -5.42 11.99 9.57
C GLY A 37 -5.01 11.10 8.40
N ILE A 38 -5.78 10.06 8.09
CA ILE A 38 -5.53 9.22 6.91
C ILE A 38 -6.72 9.28 5.95
N GLU A 39 -6.47 9.68 4.71
CA GLU A 39 -7.44 9.68 3.61
C GLU A 39 -6.93 8.79 2.48
N VAL A 40 -7.80 7.94 1.92
CA VAL A 40 -7.45 6.99 0.86
C VAL A 40 -8.26 7.30 -0.39
N PHE A 41 -7.55 7.37 -1.51
CA PHE A 41 -8.10 7.65 -2.83
C PHE A 41 -7.86 6.45 -3.75
N ASP A 42 -8.83 6.15 -4.60
CA ASP A 42 -8.59 5.34 -5.79
C ASP A 42 -7.79 6.16 -6.81
N LEU A 43 -6.83 5.55 -7.47
CA LEU A 43 -5.91 6.18 -8.39
C LEU A 43 -5.81 5.38 -9.69
N ASP A 44 -6.10 6.06 -10.80
CA ASP A 44 -5.78 5.57 -12.14
C ASP A 44 -4.39 6.04 -12.56
N LEU A 45 -3.41 5.13 -12.63
CA LEU A 45 -2.05 5.47 -13.03
C LEU A 45 -1.91 5.91 -14.49
N ALA A 46 -2.87 5.58 -15.36
CA ALA A 46 -2.79 6.02 -16.76
C ALA A 46 -2.94 7.55 -16.85
N THR A 47 -3.87 8.10 -16.06
CA THR A 47 -4.31 9.51 -16.11
C THR A 47 -3.89 10.36 -14.89
N ALA A 48 -3.44 9.70 -13.82
CA ALA A 48 -3.21 10.25 -12.48
C ALA A 48 -4.45 10.84 -11.79
N LYS A 49 -5.65 10.55 -12.29
CA LYS A 49 -6.89 10.98 -11.65
C LYS A 49 -7.19 10.17 -10.41
N THR A 50 -7.70 10.86 -9.39
CA THR A 50 -8.10 10.24 -8.13
C THR A 50 -9.59 10.36 -7.86
N LYS A 51 -10.11 9.42 -7.06
CA LYS A 51 -11.46 9.47 -6.50
C LYS A 51 -11.39 9.14 -5.01
N PRO A 52 -12.01 9.91 -4.11
CA PRO A 52 -12.09 9.55 -2.70
C PRO A 52 -12.66 8.14 -2.50
N ASN A 53 -12.06 7.35 -1.62
CA ASN A 53 -12.48 5.98 -1.31
C ASN A 53 -12.96 5.87 0.14
N TYR A 54 -12.04 5.93 1.11
CA TYR A 54 -12.39 5.87 2.54
C TYR A 54 -11.40 6.63 3.40
N ILE A 55 -11.76 6.87 4.66
CA ILE A 55 -10.93 7.55 5.66
C ILE A 55 -10.57 6.63 6.82
N ARG A 56 -9.49 6.94 7.53
CA ARG A 56 -9.14 6.32 8.82
C ARG A 56 -8.72 7.37 9.82
N GLU A 57 -9.33 7.29 11.00
CA GLU A 57 -8.95 8.11 12.13
C GLU A 57 -7.59 7.68 12.66
N ASN A 58 -6.63 8.59 12.59
CA ASN A 58 -5.34 8.51 13.27
C ASN A 58 -4.85 9.94 13.56
N PRO A 59 -4.82 10.39 14.82
CA PRO A 59 -4.36 11.74 15.17
C PRO A 59 -2.95 12.00 14.64
N ASN A 60 -2.74 13.15 14.01
CA ASN A 60 -1.44 13.58 13.45
C ASN A 60 -0.69 12.45 12.74
N ALA A 61 -1.35 11.82 11.76
CA ALA A 61 -0.83 10.73 10.94
C ALA A 61 0.25 11.19 9.96
N SER A 62 1.37 11.69 10.48
CA SER A 62 2.35 12.44 9.71
C SER A 62 3.27 11.58 8.84
N TYR A 63 3.36 10.28 9.13
CA TYR A 63 4.14 9.32 8.36
C TYR A 63 3.57 7.90 8.46
N GLN A 64 3.70 7.13 7.39
CA GLN A 64 3.24 5.75 7.32
C GLN A 64 4.29 4.83 6.70
N ALA A 65 4.19 3.54 6.98
CA ALA A 65 4.91 2.48 6.30
C ALA A 65 3.96 1.31 5.96
N LEU A 66 4.13 0.74 4.78
CA LEU A 66 3.48 -0.50 4.37
C LEU A 66 4.43 -1.68 4.55
N SER A 67 3.90 -2.87 4.78
CA SER A 67 4.61 -4.12 4.45
C SER A 67 4.79 -4.24 2.93
N ALA A 68 5.76 -5.04 2.48
CA ALA A 68 6.11 -5.23 1.08
C ALA A 68 4.94 -5.78 0.25
N ASP A 69 4.13 -6.65 0.85
CA ASP A 69 2.89 -7.17 0.26
C ASP A 69 1.69 -6.21 0.39
N GLY A 70 1.86 -5.12 1.16
CA GLY A 70 0.83 -4.15 1.48
C GLY A 70 -0.26 -4.66 2.42
N ASN A 71 -0.14 -5.84 3.01
CA ASN A 71 -1.16 -6.36 3.92
C ASN A 71 -1.18 -5.64 5.27
N LEU A 72 -0.10 -4.97 5.64
CA LEU A 72 0.02 -4.21 6.87
C LEU A 72 0.33 -2.75 6.57
N LEU A 73 -0.27 -1.86 7.36
CA LEU A 73 0.00 -0.43 7.37
C LEU A 73 0.30 -0.01 8.81
N TYR A 74 1.40 0.70 9.01
CA TYR A 74 1.78 1.32 10.28
C TYR A 74 1.75 2.84 10.12
N SER A 75 1.14 3.55 11.07
CA SER A 75 1.06 5.01 11.06
C SER A 75 1.47 5.57 12.41
N VAL A 76 2.36 6.56 12.40
CA VAL A 76 2.66 7.32 13.62
C VAL A 76 1.49 8.22 13.99
N SER A 77 1.36 8.52 15.28
CA SER A 77 0.57 9.64 15.80
C SER A 77 1.56 10.65 16.38
N GLU A 78 1.93 11.65 15.59
CA GLU A 78 2.95 12.67 15.93
C GLU A 78 2.38 13.67 16.93
N GLU A 79 2.27 13.25 18.18
CA GLU A 79 1.79 14.05 19.30
C GLU A 79 2.90 14.25 20.35
N GLY A 80 2.53 14.79 21.51
CA GLY A 80 3.40 14.91 22.68
C GLY A 80 2.60 14.80 23.97
N GLY A 81 3.28 14.82 25.11
CA GLY A 81 2.62 14.79 26.42
C GLY A 81 1.89 13.47 26.70
N GLY A 82 2.51 12.36 26.30
CA GLY A 82 2.00 11.00 26.56
C GLY A 82 0.93 10.51 25.57
N LYS A 83 0.68 11.25 24.49
CA LYS A 83 -0.26 10.85 23.41
C LYS A 83 0.43 10.24 22.19
N SER A 84 1.75 10.30 22.16
CA SER A 84 2.60 9.75 21.11
C SER A 84 2.42 8.24 20.97
N ALA A 85 2.14 7.77 19.76
CA ALA A 85 1.85 6.36 19.51
C ALA A 85 2.19 5.92 18.09
N ILE A 86 2.22 4.61 17.89
CA ILE A 86 2.19 3.95 16.58
C ILE A 86 0.92 3.09 16.49
N SER A 87 0.21 3.18 15.36
CA SER A 87 -1.00 2.40 15.06
C SER A 87 -0.71 1.37 13.98
N ALA A 88 -1.23 0.15 14.14
CA ALA A 88 -1.17 -0.91 13.15
C ALA A 88 -2.54 -1.15 12.52
N TYR A 89 -2.55 -1.44 11.22
CA TYR A 89 -3.75 -1.76 10.45
C TYR A 89 -3.50 -2.96 9.53
N ALA A 90 -4.50 -3.83 9.37
CA ALA A 90 -4.48 -4.95 8.43
C ALA A 90 -5.36 -4.65 7.21
N ARG A 91 -4.93 -5.07 6.02
CA ARG A 91 -5.67 -4.92 4.78
C ARG A 91 -6.75 -5.99 4.67
N ASN A 92 -7.99 -5.56 4.45
CA ASN A 92 -9.12 -6.43 4.15
C ASN A 92 -9.12 -6.82 2.67
N ALA A 93 -9.83 -7.90 2.31
CA ALA A 93 -9.98 -8.36 0.93
C ALA A 93 -10.58 -7.31 -0.04
N ASN A 94 -11.39 -6.38 0.48
CA ASN A 94 -11.94 -5.26 -0.31
C ASN A 94 -10.92 -4.12 -0.55
N GLY A 95 -9.66 -4.28 -0.12
CA GLY A 95 -8.58 -3.31 -0.26
C GLY A 95 -8.58 -2.20 0.79
N THR A 96 -9.50 -2.19 1.75
CA THR A 96 -9.50 -1.21 2.85
C THR A 96 -8.67 -1.69 4.04
N TYR A 97 -8.10 -0.80 4.85
CA TYR A 97 -7.36 -1.19 6.07
C TYR A 97 -8.27 -1.18 7.31
N THR A 98 -8.15 -2.12 8.24
CA THR A 98 -8.83 -2.10 9.55
C THR A 98 -7.81 -1.94 10.65
N LYS A 99 -8.07 -1.08 11.64
CA LYS A 99 -7.16 -0.88 12.77
C LYS A 99 -7.07 -2.15 13.60
N LEU A 100 -5.85 -2.58 13.87
CA LEU A 100 -5.54 -3.72 14.74
C LEU A 100 -5.39 -3.25 16.18
N ASN A 101 -4.41 -2.38 16.44
CA ASN A 101 -4.17 -1.76 17.74
C ASN A 101 -3.33 -0.49 17.59
N SER A 102 -3.08 0.17 18.72
CA SER A 102 -2.03 1.18 18.87
C SER A 102 -1.13 0.79 20.05
N SER A 103 0.13 1.21 19.98
CA SER A 103 1.12 1.06 21.06
C SER A 103 1.76 2.43 21.32
N PRO A 104 1.85 2.90 22.57
CA PRO A 104 2.49 4.18 22.88
C PRO A 104 3.98 4.13 22.58
N THR A 105 4.53 5.25 22.12
CA THR A 105 5.99 5.41 21.99
C THR A 105 6.61 5.77 23.34
N ILE A 106 7.87 5.39 23.53
CA ILE A 106 8.70 5.87 24.64
C ILE A 106 9.46 7.10 24.15
N GLY A 107 8.93 8.27 24.48
CA GLY A 107 9.35 9.56 23.90
C GLY A 107 8.22 10.21 23.08
N ASP A 108 8.47 11.43 22.63
CA ASP A 108 7.46 12.31 22.02
C ASP A 108 7.79 12.67 20.57
N GLY A 109 6.74 12.97 19.80
CA GLY A 109 6.82 13.39 18.40
C GLY A 109 7.34 12.31 17.44
N PRO A 110 6.75 11.09 17.40
CA PRO A 110 7.09 10.09 16.39
C PRO A 110 6.79 10.64 15.01
N CYS A 111 7.82 10.80 14.19
CA CYS A 111 7.74 11.50 12.90
C CYS A 111 8.07 10.61 11.69
N PHE A 112 8.52 9.39 11.94
CA PHE A 112 8.89 8.44 10.90
C PHE A 112 8.74 7.00 11.39
N VAL A 113 8.36 6.09 10.50
CA VAL A 113 8.23 4.66 10.79
C VAL A 113 8.75 3.80 9.63
N LYS A 114 9.35 2.65 9.94
CA LYS A 114 9.66 1.58 8.98
C LYS A 114 9.27 0.21 9.54
N TYR A 115 8.85 -0.67 8.65
CA TYR A 115 8.65 -2.09 8.94
C TYR A 115 9.80 -2.90 8.32
N HIS A 116 10.35 -3.82 9.11
CA HIS A 116 11.37 -4.76 8.69
C HIS A 116 10.74 -6.15 8.56
N GLU A 117 10.58 -6.59 7.31
CA GLU A 117 9.90 -7.84 6.95
C GLU A 117 10.57 -9.06 7.60
N ALA A 118 11.89 -9.17 7.48
CA ALA A 118 12.63 -10.37 7.86
C ALA A 118 12.46 -10.72 9.34
N SER A 119 12.32 -9.72 10.21
CA SER A 119 12.17 -9.90 11.65
C SER A 119 10.83 -9.43 12.20
N LYS A 120 9.86 -9.09 11.34
CA LYS A 120 8.53 -8.59 11.71
C LYS A 120 8.60 -7.50 12.79
N THR A 121 9.44 -6.49 12.55
CA THR A 121 9.77 -5.45 13.53
C THR A 121 9.47 -4.06 12.98
N VAL A 122 8.89 -3.19 13.79
CA VAL A 122 8.62 -1.78 13.47
C VAL A 122 9.63 -0.89 14.20
N TYR A 123 10.30 -0.01 13.45
CA TYR A 123 11.20 1.01 13.97
C TYR A 123 10.55 2.39 13.85
N VAL A 124 10.67 3.22 14.89
CA VAL A 124 10.04 4.56 14.94
C VAL A 124 11.05 5.59 15.40
N ALA A 125 11.18 6.70 14.66
CA ALA A 125 11.98 7.86 15.07
C ALA A 125 11.09 8.91 15.74
N ASN A 126 11.46 9.30 16.95
CA ASN A 126 10.79 10.32 17.77
C ASN A 126 11.60 11.62 17.70
N TYR A 127 11.06 12.61 16.98
CA TYR A 127 11.68 13.92 16.82
C TYR A 127 11.74 14.68 18.14
N GLY A 128 10.61 14.76 18.86
CA GLY A 128 10.46 15.60 20.04
C GLY A 128 11.38 15.21 21.19
N SER A 129 11.65 13.91 21.34
CA SER A 129 12.54 13.37 22.38
C SER A 129 13.92 12.94 21.88
N GLY A 130 14.19 13.02 20.58
CA GLY A 130 15.47 12.58 20.02
C GLY A 130 15.73 11.09 20.24
N SER A 131 14.72 10.25 20.03
CA SER A 131 14.80 8.83 20.36
C SER A 131 14.37 7.89 19.24
N LEU A 132 14.80 6.63 19.33
CA LEU A 132 14.43 5.52 18.47
C LEU A 132 13.66 4.49 19.30
N ASN A 133 12.54 3.98 18.81
CA ASN A 133 11.80 2.89 19.45
C ASN A 133 11.73 1.66 18.54
N VAL A 134 11.73 0.47 19.15
CA VAL A 134 11.64 -0.83 18.48
C VAL A 134 10.41 -1.59 18.96
N PHE A 135 9.51 -1.95 18.06
CA PHE A 135 8.30 -2.71 18.37
C PHE A 135 8.30 -4.04 17.62
N LYS A 136 8.10 -5.14 18.33
CA LYS A 136 7.80 -6.45 17.71
C LYS A 136 6.35 -6.51 17.27
N THR A 137 6.04 -7.40 16.34
CA THR A 137 4.66 -7.66 15.94
C THR A 137 4.28 -9.12 16.17
N GLU A 138 3.00 -9.35 16.44
CA GLU A 138 2.40 -10.68 16.30
C GLU A 138 2.33 -11.08 14.81
N GLU A 139 1.94 -12.33 14.54
CA GLU A 139 1.83 -12.88 13.18
C GLU A 139 0.84 -12.11 12.29
N ASN A 140 -0.23 -11.58 12.89
CA ASN A 140 -1.25 -10.78 12.21
C ASN A 140 -0.84 -9.30 12.05
N GLY A 141 0.38 -8.93 12.44
CA GLY A 141 0.91 -7.56 12.35
C GLY A 141 0.55 -6.63 13.52
N ARG A 142 -0.17 -7.11 14.54
CA ARG A 142 -0.44 -6.35 15.78
C ARG A 142 0.85 -5.95 16.47
N LEU A 143 0.92 -4.71 16.95
CA LEU A 143 2.08 -4.20 17.68
C LEU A 143 2.12 -4.75 19.10
N LEU A 144 3.28 -5.22 19.55
CA LEU A 144 3.57 -5.41 20.97
C LEU A 144 4.04 -4.08 21.60
N PRO A 145 4.11 -3.97 22.94
CA PRO A 145 4.76 -2.83 23.60
C PRO A 145 6.19 -2.61 23.08
N ALA A 146 6.68 -1.37 23.17
CA ALA A 146 8.06 -1.04 22.78
C ALA A 146 9.04 -1.96 23.52
N SER A 147 9.83 -2.70 22.74
CA SER A 147 10.81 -3.68 23.24
C SER A 147 12.16 -3.05 23.54
N GLN A 148 12.53 -1.97 22.84
CA GLN A 148 13.73 -1.17 23.11
C GLN A 148 13.44 0.31 22.85
N SER A 149 14.19 1.17 23.54
CA SER A 149 14.21 2.61 23.29
C SER A 149 15.62 3.15 23.45
N PHE A 150 16.06 3.97 22.50
CA PHE A 150 17.38 4.61 22.50
C PHE A 150 17.17 6.13 22.53
N PHE A 151 17.65 6.79 23.59
CA PHE A 151 17.69 8.24 23.67
C PHE A 151 19.09 8.72 23.33
N TYR A 152 19.21 9.46 22.23
CA TYR A 152 20.50 9.99 21.81
C TYR A 152 20.93 11.16 22.69
N LYS A 153 22.19 11.55 22.57
CA LYS A 153 22.78 12.67 23.31
C LYS A 153 23.62 13.54 22.38
N GLY A 154 23.60 14.84 22.64
CA GLY A 154 24.37 15.82 21.90
C GLY A 154 23.55 17.07 21.60
N SER A 155 24.19 18.00 20.93
CA SER A 155 23.64 19.26 20.44
C SER A 155 24.53 19.74 19.30
N SER A 156 24.14 20.81 18.64
CA SER A 156 24.96 21.49 17.64
C SER A 156 24.68 23.00 17.63
N VAL A 157 25.07 23.68 16.55
CA VAL A 157 25.30 25.12 16.50
C VAL A 157 24.06 25.98 16.26
N VAL A 158 22.95 25.41 15.77
CA VAL A 158 21.72 26.17 15.48
C VAL A 158 20.81 26.21 16.72
N THR A 159 20.95 27.26 17.53
CA THR A 159 20.14 27.49 18.74
C THR A 159 18.63 27.42 18.45
N GLY A 160 17.88 26.76 19.33
CA GLY A 160 16.44 26.53 19.22
C GLY A 160 16.05 25.36 18.29
N ARG A 161 16.99 24.85 17.49
CA ARG A 161 16.77 23.71 16.58
C ARG A 161 17.71 22.54 16.86
N GLN A 162 18.84 22.78 17.50
CA GLN A 162 19.91 21.82 17.76
C GLN A 162 20.37 21.85 19.23
N ASP A 163 19.52 22.31 20.14
CA ASP A 163 19.84 22.34 21.58
C ASP A 163 19.83 20.94 22.21
N ALA A 164 19.17 19.98 21.54
CA ALA A 164 19.08 18.58 21.92
C ALA A 164 18.87 17.70 20.68
N PRO A 165 19.01 16.36 20.79
CA PRO A 165 18.77 15.42 19.70
C PRO A 165 17.33 15.44 19.17
N HIS A 166 17.22 15.23 17.87
CA HIS A 166 15.98 15.15 17.09
C HIS A 166 16.12 14.07 16.00
N ALA A 167 16.00 12.80 16.38
CA ALA A 167 15.94 11.67 15.45
C ALA A 167 14.76 11.85 14.49
N HIS A 168 15.05 11.97 13.19
CA HIS A 168 14.04 12.36 12.21
C HIS A 168 13.65 11.21 11.26
N MET A 169 14.48 10.19 11.11
CA MET A 169 14.19 9.05 10.23
C MET A 169 14.80 7.76 10.77
N VAL A 170 14.19 6.63 10.41
CA VAL A 170 14.81 5.31 10.48
C VAL A 170 14.96 4.76 9.06
N ALA A 171 16.18 4.37 8.69
CA ALA A 171 16.50 3.89 7.35
C ALA A 171 17.17 2.51 7.43
N ILE A 172 16.49 1.48 6.94
CA ILE A 172 17.08 0.13 6.84
C ILE A 172 17.97 0.10 5.60
N ALA A 173 19.23 -0.27 5.79
CA ALA A 173 20.18 -0.36 4.71
C ALA A 173 19.88 -1.55 3.77
N PRO A 174 20.41 -1.54 2.53
CA PRO A 174 20.20 -2.61 1.56
C PRO A 174 20.60 -4.01 2.06
N ASP A 175 21.55 -4.09 3.01
CA ASP A 175 22.00 -5.34 3.64
C ASP A 175 20.95 -5.99 4.56
N GLN A 176 19.86 -5.29 4.89
CA GLN A 176 18.83 -5.66 5.87
C GLN A 176 19.36 -5.95 7.29
N LYS A 177 20.58 -5.49 7.57
CA LYS A 177 21.31 -5.74 8.82
C LYS A 177 21.77 -4.47 9.51
N SER A 178 21.59 -3.31 8.87
CA SER A 178 21.99 -2.02 9.39
C SER A 178 20.82 -1.05 9.40
N LEU A 179 20.59 -0.38 10.53
CA LEU A 179 19.61 0.70 10.66
C LEU A 179 20.32 2.03 10.88
N TYR A 180 20.05 3.01 10.03
CA TYR A 180 20.58 4.37 10.15
C TYR A 180 19.51 5.34 10.65
N VAL A 181 19.93 6.29 11.50
CA VAL A 181 19.06 7.28 12.13
C VAL A 181 19.69 8.67 12.01
N PRO A 182 19.27 9.47 11.01
CA PRO A 182 19.59 10.89 10.94
C PRO A 182 19.04 11.62 12.17
N ASP A 183 19.92 12.29 12.90
CA ASP A 183 19.60 13.13 14.05
C ASP A 183 19.90 14.59 13.69
N LEU A 184 18.81 15.34 13.45
CA LEU A 184 18.84 16.75 13.10
C LEU A 184 19.50 17.58 14.21
N GLY A 185 19.23 17.22 15.46
CA GLY A 185 19.58 18.01 16.63
C GLY A 185 21.05 17.96 17.00
N SER A 186 21.74 16.87 16.68
CA SER A 186 23.16 16.67 17.04
C SER A 186 24.12 16.61 15.86
N ASP A 187 23.64 16.84 14.63
CA ASP A 187 24.41 16.69 13.38
C ASP A 187 25.10 15.33 13.28
N LYS A 188 24.32 14.27 13.54
CA LYS A 188 24.80 12.89 13.47
C LYS A 188 23.90 12.02 12.64
N ILE A 189 24.48 10.95 12.11
CA ILE A 189 23.76 9.80 11.60
C ILE A 189 24.19 8.62 12.47
N HIS A 190 23.27 8.15 13.33
CA HIS A 190 23.51 6.97 14.15
C HIS A 190 23.32 5.72 13.32
N TRP A 191 24.08 4.67 13.59
CA TRP A 191 24.00 3.38 12.89
C TRP A 191 24.00 2.24 13.90
N HIS A 192 22.91 1.47 13.90
CA HIS A 192 22.71 0.28 14.71
C HIS A 192 22.77 -0.98 13.84
N PRO A 193 23.54 -2.01 14.24
CA PRO A 193 23.32 -3.37 13.78
C PRO A 193 21.94 -3.88 14.16
N ILE A 194 21.22 -4.46 13.19
CA ILE A 194 19.96 -5.19 13.38
C ILE A 194 20.31 -6.65 13.70
N LEU A 195 19.88 -7.12 14.87
CA LEU A 195 20.06 -8.49 15.32
C LEU A 195 19.05 -9.44 14.65
N PRO A 196 19.30 -10.76 14.61
CA PRO A 196 18.42 -11.71 13.91
C PRO A 196 16.96 -11.69 14.33
N ASP A 197 16.68 -11.40 15.62
CA ASP A 197 15.32 -11.28 16.11
C ASP A 197 14.67 -9.95 15.74
N GLY A 198 15.43 -8.98 15.21
CA GLY A 198 15.04 -7.62 14.84
C GLY A 198 15.32 -6.55 15.89
N THR A 199 15.81 -6.91 17.07
CA THR A 199 16.28 -5.93 18.04
C THR A 199 17.53 -5.23 17.51
N LEU A 200 17.90 -4.11 18.12
CA LEU A 200 19.05 -3.32 17.73
C LEU A 200 20.17 -3.49 18.76
N SER A 201 21.41 -3.55 18.29
CA SER A 201 22.57 -3.51 19.19
C SER A 201 22.65 -2.16 19.91
N GLU A 202 22.98 -2.21 21.21
CA GLU A 202 23.26 -1.01 22.01
C GLU A 202 24.61 -0.36 21.68
N ASN A 203 25.52 -1.12 21.06
CA ASN A 203 26.84 -0.65 20.62
C ASN A 203 26.74 0.00 19.23
N TYR A 204 25.92 1.04 19.10
CA TYR A 204 25.75 1.77 17.85
C TYR A 204 26.90 2.76 17.61
N GLN A 205 27.13 3.06 16.34
CA GLN A 205 28.12 4.06 15.92
C GLN A 205 27.42 5.36 15.53
N SER A 206 28.17 6.46 15.48
CA SER A 206 27.66 7.75 15.03
C SER A 206 28.63 8.41 14.09
N LEU A 207 28.17 8.76 12.89
CA LEU A 207 28.90 9.59 11.95
C LEU A 207 28.49 11.05 12.17
N SER A 208 29.46 11.93 12.42
CA SER A 208 29.22 13.38 12.44
C SER A 208 29.14 13.93 11.03
N VAL A 209 28.13 14.75 10.77
CA VAL A 209 28.06 15.60 9.57
C VAL A 209 28.54 17.01 9.90
N SER A 210 28.60 17.88 8.89
CA SER A 210 29.02 19.27 9.09
C SER A 210 28.08 19.99 10.06
N ALA A 211 28.63 20.81 10.96
CA ALA A 211 27.83 21.51 11.97
C ALA A 211 26.82 22.47 11.32
N GLY A 212 25.59 22.44 11.83
CA GLY A 212 24.45 23.23 11.34
C GLY A 212 23.71 22.59 10.15
N ASN A 213 24.05 21.36 9.76
CA ASN A 213 23.38 20.66 8.66
C ASN A 213 21.93 20.31 9.01
N GLY A 214 21.73 19.68 10.16
CA GLY A 214 20.47 19.08 10.56
C GLY A 214 20.05 17.94 9.63
N PRO A 215 20.76 16.78 9.62
CA PRO A 215 20.42 15.67 8.74
C PRO A 215 19.01 15.16 9.04
N ARG A 216 18.17 15.07 7.99
CA ARG A 216 16.72 14.84 8.14
C ARG A 216 16.29 13.49 7.59
N HIS A 217 16.14 13.38 6.28
CA HIS A 217 15.81 12.13 5.60
C HIS A 217 17.03 11.61 4.83
N MET A 218 17.08 10.30 4.66
CA MET A 218 18.10 9.65 3.84
C MET A 218 17.51 8.57 2.94
N ILE A 219 18.12 8.34 1.80
CA ILE A 219 17.71 7.31 0.86
C ILE A 219 18.93 6.57 0.30
N PHE A 220 18.80 5.26 0.16
CA PHE A 220 19.80 4.42 -0.49
C PHE A 220 19.52 4.30 -1.98
N HIS A 221 20.56 4.39 -2.80
CA HIS A 221 20.43 4.14 -4.22
C HIS A 221 20.06 2.67 -4.48
N PRO A 222 19.24 2.35 -5.51
CA PRO A 222 18.83 0.97 -5.81
C PRO A 222 19.99 -0.02 -6.05
N ASN A 223 21.18 0.46 -6.43
CA ASN A 223 22.38 -0.40 -6.55
C ASN A 223 22.99 -0.82 -5.20
N GLY A 224 22.51 -0.27 -4.09
CA GLY A 224 22.96 -0.56 -2.74
C GLY A 224 24.35 -0.05 -2.36
N GLN A 225 24.95 0.84 -3.16
CA GLN A 225 26.33 1.32 -2.95
C GLN A 225 26.43 2.79 -2.52
N LEU A 226 25.32 3.54 -2.61
CA LEU A 226 25.27 4.97 -2.36
C LEU A 226 24.14 5.30 -1.39
N ALA A 227 24.35 6.33 -0.58
CA ALA A 227 23.33 6.95 0.25
C ALA A 227 23.32 8.46 0.05
N TYR A 228 22.14 9.07 0.10
CA TYR A 228 21.96 10.51 -0.01
C TYR A 228 21.18 11.01 1.20
N VAL A 229 21.62 12.10 1.81
CA VAL A 229 21.03 12.65 3.04
C VAL A 229 20.66 14.11 2.80
N ILE A 230 19.37 14.45 2.94
CA ILE A 230 18.92 15.84 2.89
C ILE A 230 19.08 16.48 4.28
N ASN A 231 19.74 17.63 4.31
CA ASN A 231 20.04 18.40 5.50
C ASN A 231 19.06 19.58 5.60
N GLU A 232 18.22 19.58 6.63
CA GLU A 232 17.09 20.51 6.77
C GLU A 232 17.55 21.96 6.98
N LEU A 233 18.52 22.16 7.87
CA LEU A 233 18.83 23.48 8.44
C LEU A 233 19.78 24.29 7.56
N ASN A 234 20.62 23.63 6.76
CA ASN A 234 21.51 24.31 5.81
C ASN A 234 21.03 24.23 4.35
N GLY A 235 20.07 23.35 4.04
CA GLY A 235 19.52 23.16 2.71
C GLY A 235 20.50 22.53 1.71
N THR A 236 21.20 21.47 2.13
CA THR A 236 22.14 20.73 1.27
C THR A 236 21.82 19.23 1.23
N VAL A 237 22.33 18.54 0.22
CA VAL A 237 22.37 17.08 0.16
C VAL A 237 23.81 16.62 0.36
N ASP A 238 24.03 15.73 1.32
CA ASP A 238 25.27 14.97 1.45
C ASP A 238 25.16 13.65 0.68
N VAL A 239 26.23 13.32 -0.06
CA VAL A 239 26.35 12.09 -0.84
C VAL A 239 27.40 11.20 -0.22
N PHE A 240 27.07 9.93 -0.01
CA PHE A 240 27.94 8.94 0.61
C PHE A 240 28.12 7.71 -0.26
N LYS A 241 29.32 7.14 -0.25
CA LYS A 241 29.57 5.75 -0.63
C LYS A 241 29.40 4.86 0.60
N ILE A 242 28.79 3.71 0.40
CA ILE A 242 28.62 2.70 1.44
C ILE A 242 29.83 1.75 1.38
N ASN A 243 30.46 1.53 2.53
CA ASN A 243 31.59 0.61 2.68
C ASN A 243 31.37 -0.32 3.88
N ALA A 244 32.35 -1.19 4.17
CA ALA A 244 32.26 -2.14 5.29
C ALA A 244 32.25 -1.48 6.69
N HIS A 245 32.63 -0.20 6.77
CA HIS A 245 32.72 0.60 8.00
C HIS A 245 31.62 1.66 8.11
N GLY A 246 30.67 1.72 7.16
CA GLY A 246 29.56 2.67 7.16
C GLY A 246 29.52 3.55 5.92
N LEU A 247 29.54 4.88 6.13
CA LEU A 247 29.29 5.89 5.09
C LEU A 247 30.50 6.83 4.91
N ASP A 248 31.08 6.84 3.70
CA ASP A 248 32.12 7.78 3.30
C ASP A 248 31.53 8.93 2.50
N LYS A 249 31.61 10.16 3.02
CA LYS A 249 31.10 11.35 2.33
C LYS A 249 31.96 11.65 1.10
N ILE A 250 31.33 11.75 -0.07
CA ILE A 250 31.99 12.07 -1.35
C ILE A 250 31.58 13.43 -1.93
N GLN A 251 30.46 14.01 -1.48
CA GLN A 251 29.99 15.31 -1.96
C GLN A 251 29.08 15.97 -0.92
N ASN A 252 29.07 17.30 -0.94
CA ASN A 252 27.99 18.13 -0.40
C ASN A 252 27.53 19.06 -1.53
N ILE A 253 26.22 19.20 -1.74
CA ILE A 253 25.66 20.02 -2.81
C ILE A 253 24.42 20.77 -2.33
N VAL A 254 24.26 22.01 -2.80
CA VAL A 254 23.13 22.88 -2.42
C VAL A 254 21.82 22.34 -2.99
N SER A 255 20.84 22.17 -2.09
CA SER A 255 19.43 21.88 -2.41
C SER A 255 18.59 23.15 -2.38
N ASP A 256 18.80 24.02 -1.40
CA ASP A 256 18.04 25.26 -1.25
C ASP A 256 18.93 26.48 -1.49
N THR A 257 18.70 27.18 -2.60
CA THR A 257 19.47 28.37 -2.98
C THR A 257 18.95 29.66 -2.34
N SER A 258 17.91 29.60 -1.50
CA SER A 258 17.34 30.80 -0.88
C SER A 258 18.36 31.52 -0.02
N THR A 259 18.54 32.82 -0.23
CA THR A 259 19.38 33.67 0.61
C THR A 259 18.58 34.47 1.65
N LYS A 260 17.25 34.23 1.75
CA LYS A 260 16.33 35.01 2.59
C LYS A 260 16.64 34.93 4.08
N VAL A 261 17.05 33.74 4.55
CA VAL A 261 17.40 33.45 5.95
C VAL A 261 18.55 32.46 5.97
N ALA A 262 19.36 32.48 7.05
CA ALA A 262 20.48 31.55 7.19
C ALA A 262 20.00 30.10 7.35
N VAL A 263 19.07 29.86 8.27
CA VAL A 263 18.48 28.54 8.54
C VAL A 263 17.41 28.21 7.50
N LYS A 264 17.57 27.08 6.80
CA LYS A 264 16.65 26.56 5.78
C LYS A 264 15.60 25.63 6.38
N ALA A 265 14.77 25.06 5.51
CA ALA A 265 13.77 24.08 5.88
C ALA A 265 13.58 23.01 4.78
N SER A 266 14.66 22.38 4.32
CA SER A 266 14.55 21.22 3.42
C SER A 266 13.82 20.05 4.09
N ALA A 267 13.21 19.16 3.31
CA ALA A 267 12.35 18.11 3.84
C ALA A 267 12.66 16.74 3.26
N ASP A 268 12.11 16.43 2.10
CA ASP A 268 12.07 15.05 1.61
C ASP A 268 13.09 14.82 0.50
N ILE A 269 13.43 13.55 0.25
CA ILE A 269 14.42 13.16 -0.76
C ILE A 269 14.02 11.83 -1.39
N HIS A 270 13.96 11.77 -2.71
CA HIS A 270 13.61 10.56 -3.44
C HIS A 270 14.46 10.38 -4.69
N ILE A 271 14.72 9.12 -5.00
CA ILE A 271 15.34 8.70 -6.25
C ILE A 271 14.24 8.19 -7.17
N SER A 272 14.27 8.61 -8.43
CA SER A 272 13.37 8.08 -9.46
C SER A 272 13.49 6.55 -9.59
N PRO A 273 12.43 5.82 -9.96
CA PRO A 273 12.47 4.36 -10.04
C PRO A 273 13.55 3.78 -10.96
N ASN A 274 14.00 4.55 -11.97
CA ASN A 274 15.08 4.15 -12.88
C ASN A 274 16.50 4.42 -12.33
N GLY A 275 16.63 5.02 -11.13
CA GLY A 275 17.89 5.29 -10.46
C GLY A 275 18.68 6.50 -10.97
N LYS A 276 18.19 7.25 -11.95
CA LYS A 276 18.99 8.30 -12.64
C LYS A 276 18.81 9.70 -12.06
N TRP A 277 17.66 9.96 -11.47
CA TRP A 277 17.28 11.29 -10.98
C TRP A 277 17.10 11.26 -9.46
N LEU A 278 17.60 12.29 -8.79
CA LEU A 278 17.32 12.55 -7.38
C LEU A 278 16.58 13.88 -7.28
N ILE A 279 15.54 13.91 -6.46
CA ILE A 279 14.81 15.13 -6.14
C ILE A 279 14.85 15.34 -4.63
N SER A 280 14.96 16.59 -4.19
CA SER A 280 14.72 16.99 -2.81
C SER A 280 13.70 18.13 -2.74
N SER A 281 12.97 18.25 -1.62
CA SER A 281 12.01 19.33 -1.41
C SER A 281 12.52 20.37 -0.42
N ASN A 282 12.23 21.65 -0.70
CA ASN A 282 12.58 22.78 0.15
C ASN A 282 11.31 23.55 0.54
N ARG A 283 11.07 23.72 1.83
CA ARG A 283 9.88 24.41 2.39
C ARG A 283 10.24 25.83 2.84
N ILE A 284 9.24 26.70 3.00
CA ILE A 284 9.31 28.00 3.71
C ILE A 284 10.19 29.04 2.99
N THR A 285 11.46 28.72 2.77
CA THR A 285 12.49 29.58 2.18
C THR A 285 12.35 29.67 0.65
N SER A 286 12.07 28.53 0.01
CA SER A 286 12.03 28.38 -1.45
C SER A 286 10.73 27.79 -2.01
N ASP A 287 10.03 26.93 -1.28
CA ASP A 287 8.80 26.23 -1.73
C ASP A 287 8.97 25.63 -3.14
N ASN A 288 10.01 24.81 -3.30
CA ASN A 288 10.39 24.20 -4.56
C ASN A 288 10.89 22.75 -4.38
N LEU A 289 11.03 22.06 -5.50
CA LEU A 289 11.80 20.83 -5.63
C LEU A 289 13.13 21.13 -6.33
N ALA A 290 14.25 20.68 -5.77
CA ALA A 290 15.55 20.71 -6.43
C ALA A 290 15.75 19.41 -7.20
N LEU A 291 16.18 19.50 -8.46
CA LEU A 291 16.37 18.35 -9.34
C LEU A 291 17.85 18.09 -9.59
N PHE A 292 18.26 16.83 -9.48
CA PHE A 292 19.63 16.40 -9.66
C PHE A 292 19.76 15.18 -10.58
N ALA A 293 20.78 15.19 -11.42
CA ALA A 293 21.21 14.02 -12.18
C ALA A 293 22.25 13.26 -11.35
N ILE A 294 21.98 11.97 -11.11
CA ILE A 294 22.95 11.06 -10.49
C ILE A 294 24.00 10.70 -11.54
N GLN A 295 25.24 11.09 -11.28
CA GLN A 295 26.39 10.82 -12.16
C GLN A 295 26.88 9.38 -11.96
N ALA A 296 27.71 8.89 -12.89
CA ALA A 296 28.23 7.53 -12.88
C ALA A 296 29.07 7.20 -11.62
N ASP A 297 29.72 8.20 -11.01
CA ASP A 297 30.49 8.05 -9.77
C ASP A 297 29.64 8.18 -8.49
N GLY A 298 28.33 8.40 -8.65
CA GLY A 298 27.36 8.58 -7.58
C GLY A 298 27.16 10.03 -7.15
N THR A 299 27.95 10.98 -7.63
CA THR A 299 27.77 12.40 -7.32
C THR A 299 26.51 12.97 -7.99
N LEU A 300 26.02 14.09 -7.47
CA LEU A 300 24.86 14.82 -7.98
C LEU A 300 25.31 16.03 -8.80
N LYS A 301 24.64 16.24 -9.93
CA LYS A 301 24.71 17.47 -10.72
C LYS A 301 23.35 18.15 -10.69
N SER A 302 23.30 19.41 -10.25
CA SER A 302 22.06 20.20 -10.26
C SER A 302 21.56 20.40 -11.69
N MET A 303 20.25 20.23 -11.87
CA MET A 303 19.53 20.38 -13.13
C MET A 303 18.57 21.58 -13.12
N GLY A 304 18.32 22.16 -11.94
CA GLY A 304 17.40 23.27 -11.75
C GLY A 304 16.38 23.01 -10.65
N TYR A 305 15.30 23.78 -10.69
CA TYR A 305 14.29 23.83 -9.63
C TYR A 305 12.89 23.86 -10.23
N GLN A 306 11.96 23.17 -9.58
CA GLN A 306 10.53 23.20 -9.89
C GLN A 306 9.80 23.87 -8.73
N THR A 307 9.25 25.07 -8.95
CA THR A 307 8.37 25.71 -7.95
C THR A 307 7.11 24.89 -7.74
N VAL A 308 6.70 24.77 -6.47
CA VAL A 308 5.51 24.04 -6.03
C VAL A 308 4.73 24.87 -5.00
N ALA A 309 3.57 24.38 -4.58
CA ALA A 309 2.76 24.95 -3.52
C ALA A 309 3.48 24.88 -2.18
N LYS A 310 3.19 25.84 -1.29
CA LYS A 310 3.96 26.07 -0.06
C LYS A 310 4.05 24.85 0.86
N MET A 311 5.20 24.75 1.51
CA MET A 311 5.55 23.71 2.47
C MET A 311 5.42 22.28 1.91
N PRO A 312 6.13 21.94 0.81
CA PRO A 312 6.16 20.59 0.23
C PRO A 312 6.92 19.61 1.15
N ARG A 313 6.24 19.12 2.20
CA ARG A 313 6.87 18.33 3.28
C ARG A 313 7.18 16.89 2.87
N ASN A 314 6.42 16.34 1.92
CA ASN A 314 6.64 15.02 1.36
C ASN A 314 6.24 15.02 -0.11
N PHE A 315 6.89 14.18 -0.89
CA PHE A 315 6.47 13.88 -2.24
C PHE A 315 6.79 12.41 -2.53
N SER A 316 6.19 11.84 -3.57
CA SER A 316 6.45 10.45 -3.92
C SER A 316 6.19 10.20 -5.39
N TYR A 317 6.99 9.33 -6.00
CA TYR A 317 6.71 8.80 -7.33
C TYR A 317 5.59 7.78 -7.24
N ASP A 318 4.72 7.77 -8.24
CA ASP A 318 3.85 6.62 -8.41
C ASP A 318 4.67 5.36 -8.73
N PRO A 319 4.13 4.14 -8.56
CA PRO A 319 4.87 2.90 -8.79
C PRO A 319 5.42 2.72 -10.21
N SER A 320 4.84 3.37 -11.22
CA SER A 320 5.39 3.37 -12.59
C SER A 320 6.50 4.40 -12.81
N GLY A 321 6.64 5.37 -11.89
CA GLY A 321 7.55 6.51 -12.00
C GLY A 321 7.09 7.61 -12.96
N LYS A 322 5.98 7.42 -13.67
CA LYS A 322 5.43 8.36 -14.67
C LYS A 322 4.97 9.67 -14.04
N TRP A 323 4.53 9.62 -12.79
CA TRP A 323 3.93 10.72 -12.06
C TRP A 323 4.67 10.96 -10.73
N LEU A 324 4.73 12.23 -10.34
CA LEU A 324 5.23 12.69 -9.06
C LEU A 324 4.12 13.45 -8.33
N PHE A 325 3.80 13.03 -7.12
CA PHE A 325 2.80 13.65 -6.26
C PHE A 325 3.49 14.43 -5.16
N VAL A 326 3.14 15.70 -4.96
CA VAL A 326 3.81 16.62 -4.02
C VAL A 326 2.80 17.12 -3.00
N ALA A 327 2.96 16.70 -1.74
CA ALA A 327 2.09 17.08 -0.64
C ALA A 327 2.52 18.41 -0.01
N SER A 328 1.72 19.45 -0.25
CA SER A 328 1.97 20.83 0.22
C SER A 328 1.12 21.13 1.45
N GLN A 329 1.77 21.09 2.62
CA GLN A 329 1.12 21.05 3.92
C GLN A 329 0.25 22.28 4.21
N THR A 330 0.74 23.51 3.94
CA THR A 330 -0.02 24.73 4.27
C THR A 330 -1.04 25.13 3.21
N GLU A 331 -0.90 24.61 2.00
CA GLU A 331 -1.83 24.90 0.90
C GLU A 331 -2.91 23.84 0.72
N ASN A 332 -2.94 22.81 1.58
CA ASN A 332 -4.00 21.79 1.60
C ASN A 332 -4.24 21.14 0.23
N ARG A 333 -3.15 20.79 -0.47
CA ARG A 333 -3.22 20.15 -1.78
C ARG A 333 -2.05 19.21 -2.01
N ILE A 334 -2.30 18.25 -2.88
CA ILE A 334 -1.28 17.42 -3.51
C ILE A 334 -1.22 17.83 -4.98
N GLN A 335 -0.09 18.39 -5.40
CA GLN A 335 0.15 18.66 -6.82
C GLN A 335 0.62 17.40 -7.53
N VAL A 336 0.25 17.26 -8.81
CA VAL A 336 0.60 16.09 -9.63
C VAL A 336 1.40 16.55 -10.83
N PHE A 337 2.59 16.01 -11.01
CA PHE A 337 3.48 16.29 -12.14
C PHE A 337 3.68 15.03 -12.98
N SER A 338 3.69 15.17 -14.30
CA SER A 338 4.28 14.15 -15.17
C SER A 338 5.80 14.25 -15.13
N VAL A 339 6.47 13.10 -15.19
CA VAL A 339 7.93 12.97 -15.14
C VAL A 339 8.46 12.55 -16.50
N ASN A 340 9.30 13.38 -17.10
CA ASN A 340 10.06 12.96 -18.27
C ASN A 340 11.16 11.97 -17.84
N GLN A 341 11.00 10.69 -18.17
CA GLN A 341 11.93 9.65 -17.71
C GLN A 341 13.36 9.81 -18.27
N GLN A 342 13.50 10.43 -19.44
CA GLN A 342 14.78 10.63 -20.11
C GLN A 342 15.53 11.84 -19.56
N THR A 343 14.83 12.86 -19.07
CA THR A 343 15.44 14.12 -18.61
C THR A 343 15.26 14.41 -17.14
N GLY A 344 14.41 13.67 -16.41
CA GLY A 344 14.07 13.92 -15.00
C GLY A 344 13.21 15.17 -14.77
N LEU A 345 12.89 15.94 -15.82
CA LEU A 345 12.12 17.18 -15.69
C LEU A 345 10.64 16.92 -15.43
N LEU A 346 10.03 17.84 -14.69
CA LEU A 346 8.63 17.76 -14.26
C LEU A 346 7.75 18.68 -15.11
N THR A 347 6.51 18.25 -15.35
CA THR A 347 5.49 19.10 -15.96
C THR A 347 4.20 18.98 -15.17
N ASP A 348 3.75 20.11 -14.61
CA ASP A 348 2.53 20.19 -13.80
C ASP A 348 1.32 19.78 -14.64
N SER A 349 0.60 18.76 -14.17
CA SER A 349 -0.59 18.23 -14.82
C SER A 349 -1.83 19.09 -14.60
N LYS A 350 -1.79 20.01 -13.63
CA LYS A 350 -2.94 20.83 -13.20
C LYS A 350 -4.12 20.01 -12.64
N GLN A 351 -3.85 18.79 -12.15
CA GLN A 351 -4.83 17.88 -11.55
C GLN A 351 -4.61 17.76 -10.04
N ASP A 352 -4.69 18.88 -9.34
CA ASP A 352 -4.47 18.90 -7.89
C ASP A 352 -5.52 18.07 -7.14
N ILE A 353 -5.08 17.46 -6.04
CA ILE A 353 -5.94 16.75 -5.11
C ILE A 353 -6.07 17.59 -3.85
N ALA A 354 -7.28 18.03 -3.51
CA ALA A 354 -7.53 18.75 -2.27
C ALA A 354 -7.49 17.78 -1.07
N VAL A 355 -6.57 18.02 -0.15
CA VAL A 355 -6.41 17.25 1.11
C VAL A 355 -5.92 18.21 2.17
N ALA A 356 -6.47 18.19 3.39
CA ALA A 356 -6.03 19.09 4.45
C ALA A 356 -4.67 18.65 5.04
N ALA A 357 -3.69 19.54 5.06
CA ALA A 357 -2.36 19.33 5.63
C ALA A 357 -1.67 17.98 5.28
N PRO A 358 -1.57 17.60 3.99
CA PRO A 358 -1.00 16.33 3.58
C PRO A 358 0.52 16.36 3.77
N VAL A 359 1.08 15.26 4.31
CA VAL A 359 2.50 15.17 4.68
C VAL A 359 3.12 13.79 4.49
N CYS A 360 2.36 12.79 4.02
CA CYS A 360 2.90 11.48 3.64
C CYS A 360 2.05 10.85 2.53
N LEU A 361 2.69 10.27 1.52
CA LEU A 361 2.06 9.69 0.33
C LEU A 361 2.58 8.28 0.08
N LEU A 362 1.68 7.28 0.13
CA LEU A 362 1.98 5.89 -0.20
C LEU A 362 1.05 5.38 -1.29
N PHE A 363 1.58 4.52 -2.16
CA PHE A 363 0.81 3.87 -3.22
C PHE A 363 0.72 2.38 -2.96
N ILE A 364 -0.47 1.82 -3.10
CA ILE A 364 -0.69 0.38 -2.99
C ILE A 364 -1.55 -0.11 -4.15
N LYS A 365 -1.12 -1.17 -4.81
CA LYS A 365 -1.91 -1.81 -5.88
C LYS A 365 -3.21 -2.33 -5.26
N LYS A 366 -4.36 -2.07 -5.88
CA LYS A 366 -5.59 -2.75 -5.46
C LYS A 366 -5.46 -4.25 -5.78
N PRO A 367 -6.17 -5.11 -5.03
CA PRO A 367 -6.42 -6.47 -5.49
C PRO A 367 -7.18 -6.40 -6.82
N ASP A 368 -6.45 -6.64 -7.90
CA ASP A 368 -6.86 -6.38 -9.28
C ASP A 368 -7.36 -7.66 -9.97
N SER A 369 -7.22 -8.83 -9.35
CA SER A 369 -7.82 -10.07 -9.85
C SER A 369 -8.74 -10.78 -8.84
N PRO A 370 -9.75 -11.53 -9.33
CA PRO A 370 -10.52 -12.44 -8.49
C PRO A 370 -9.64 -13.43 -7.70
N GLU A 371 -8.52 -13.88 -8.29
CA GLU A 371 -7.56 -14.76 -7.62
C GLU A 371 -6.84 -14.09 -6.45
N GLU A 372 -6.35 -12.87 -6.62
CA GLU A 372 -5.73 -12.10 -5.53
C GLU A 372 -6.75 -11.89 -4.38
N ARG A 373 -8.03 -11.67 -4.70
CA ARG A 373 -9.09 -11.53 -3.70
C ARG A 373 -9.43 -12.85 -3.01
N LEU A 374 -9.45 -13.97 -3.73
CA LEU A 374 -9.61 -15.30 -3.13
C LEU A 374 -8.49 -15.60 -2.13
N GLN A 375 -7.24 -15.30 -2.50
CA GLN A 375 -6.09 -15.45 -1.61
C GLN A 375 -6.22 -14.55 -0.37
N ALA A 376 -6.60 -13.28 -0.55
CA ALA A 376 -6.82 -12.34 0.55
C ALA A 376 -7.97 -12.76 1.49
N LEU A 377 -8.95 -13.51 0.99
CA LEU A 377 -10.04 -14.10 1.79
C LEU A 377 -9.65 -15.40 2.49
N GLY A 378 -8.41 -15.90 2.29
CA GLY A 378 -7.98 -17.20 2.79
C GLY A 378 -8.69 -18.38 2.12
N ILE A 379 -9.24 -18.18 0.91
CA ILE A 379 -10.00 -19.20 0.19
C ILE A 379 -9.08 -19.95 -0.77
N THR A 380 -8.96 -21.25 -0.55
CA THR A 380 -8.31 -22.16 -1.50
C THR A 380 -9.36 -22.74 -2.44
N LEU A 381 -9.15 -22.62 -3.75
CA LEU A 381 -10.03 -23.25 -4.73
C LEU A 381 -9.82 -24.76 -4.75
N LEU A 382 -10.92 -25.50 -4.88
CA LEU A 382 -10.90 -26.95 -4.93
C LEU A 382 -10.46 -27.42 -6.32
N LYS A 383 -9.87 -28.61 -6.41
CA LYS A 383 -9.73 -29.26 -7.71
C LYS A 383 -11.13 -29.56 -8.24
N PRO A 384 -11.51 -29.11 -9.45
CA PRO A 384 -12.86 -29.36 -9.96
C PRO A 384 -13.18 -30.86 -9.95
N SER A 385 -14.23 -31.25 -9.22
CA SER A 385 -14.67 -32.64 -9.13
C SER A 385 -15.36 -33.07 -10.44
N THR A 386 -15.32 -34.36 -10.76
CA THR A 386 -16.03 -34.92 -11.92
C THR A 386 -17.55 -34.82 -11.73
N PRO A 387 -18.34 -34.70 -12.82
CA PRO A 387 -19.80 -34.72 -12.74
C PRO A 387 -20.33 -35.96 -12.00
N LEU A 388 -21.37 -35.77 -11.16
CA LEU A 388 -22.00 -36.87 -10.41
C LEU A 388 -22.89 -37.78 -11.27
N ALA A 389 -23.28 -37.31 -12.46
CA ALA A 389 -24.14 -38.01 -13.40
C ALA A 389 -23.83 -37.53 -14.84
N ASN A 390 -24.66 -37.93 -15.80
CA ASN A 390 -24.49 -37.64 -17.23
C ASN A 390 -24.81 -36.17 -17.59
N TYR A 391 -23.94 -35.24 -17.18
CA TYR A 391 -24.00 -33.82 -17.51
C TYR A 391 -22.59 -33.19 -17.50
N VAL A 392 -22.48 -31.96 -18.02
CA VAL A 392 -21.25 -31.16 -17.94
C VAL A 392 -21.40 -30.05 -16.91
N LYS A 393 -20.33 -29.77 -16.15
CA LYS A 393 -20.32 -28.70 -15.15
C LYS A 393 -20.23 -27.29 -15.73
N PHE A 394 -19.86 -27.20 -17.00
CA PHE A 394 -19.68 -25.96 -17.73
C PHE A 394 -20.02 -26.19 -19.19
N THR A 395 -20.84 -25.30 -19.76
CA THR A 395 -21.02 -25.15 -21.19
C THR A 395 -21.05 -23.68 -21.55
N ARG A 396 -20.77 -23.35 -22.82
CA ARG A 396 -20.65 -21.97 -23.29
C ARG A 396 -21.38 -21.79 -24.62
N ALA A 397 -22.17 -20.73 -24.72
CA ALA A 397 -22.79 -20.26 -25.96
C ALA A 397 -22.39 -18.79 -26.19
N GLY A 398 -21.59 -18.52 -27.21
CA GLY A 398 -21.06 -17.17 -27.45
C GLY A 398 -20.19 -16.69 -26.28
N ASN A 399 -20.56 -15.57 -25.65
CA ASN A 399 -19.89 -15.05 -24.45
C ASN A 399 -20.63 -15.41 -23.15
N ILE A 400 -21.63 -16.28 -23.19
CA ILE A 400 -22.39 -16.70 -22.01
C ILE A 400 -21.96 -18.11 -21.62
N ALA A 401 -21.52 -18.26 -20.37
CA ALA A 401 -21.22 -19.53 -19.74
C ALA A 401 -22.34 -19.94 -18.80
N TYR A 402 -22.70 -21.21 -18.86
CA TYR A 402 -23.68 -21.86 -18.00
C TYR A 402 -22.96 -22.88 -17.14
N LEU A 403 -23.09 -22.75 -15.82
CA LEU A 403 -22.57 -23.71 -14.86
C LEU A 403 -23.73 -24.45 -14.22
N SER A 404 -23.63 -25.78 -14.20
CA SER A 404 -24.63 -26.64 -13.57
C SER A 404 -24.66 -26.46 -12.06
N GLY A 405 -25.63 -27.11 -11.40
CA GLY A 405 -25.69 -27.20 -9.95
C GLY A 405 -24.38 -27.71 -9.33
N HIS A 406 -23.91 -26.99 -8.31
CA HIS A 406 -22.79 -27.36 -7.46
C HIS A 406 -23.26 -27.44 -6.02
N LEU A 407 -22.80 -28.48 -5.33
CA LEU A 407 -23.10 -28.77 -3.93
C LEU A 407 -22.03 -28.15 -3.01
N PRO A 408 -22.32 -28.00 -1.71
CA PRO A 408 -21.39 -27.48 -0.71
C PRO A 408 -20.29 -28.51 -0.39
N GLU A 409 -19.31 -28.64 -1.28
CA GLU A 409 -18.15 -29.52 -1.14
C GLU A 409 -17.25 -29.09 0.02
N LYS A 410 -16.89 -30.05 0.88
CA LYS A 410 -15.92 -29.86 1.97
C LYS A 410 -14.50 -30.12 1.46
N ALA A 411 -13.51 -29.45 2.05
CA ALA A 411 -12.10 -29.58 1.65
C ALA A 411 -11.56 -31.01 1.88
N GLU A 412 -11.99 -31.65 2.96
CA GLU A 412 -11.67 -33.04 3.32
C GLU A 412 -12.48 -34.09 2.53
N GLY A 413 -13.38 -33.65 1.64
CA GLY A 413 -14.28 -34.50 0.88
C GLY A 413 -15.68 -34.63 1.49
N GLY A 414 -16.65 -34.97 0.64
CA GLY A 414 -18.07 -35.01 0.99
C GLY A 414 -18.76 -33.65 0.92
N PHE A 415 -19.99 -33.58 1.44
CA PHE A 415 -20.84 -32.39 1.35
C PHE A 415 -21.39 -31.98 2.70
N VAL A 416 -21.82 -30.72 2.83
CA VAL A 416 -22.70 -30.30 3.93
C VAL A 416 -24.10 -30.86 3.68
N LEU A 417 -24.57 -31.72 4.59
CA LEU A 417 -25.83 -32.43 4.47
C LEU A 417 -26.83 -31.93 5.51
N GLY A 418 -28.11 -31.95 5.17
CA GLY A 418 -29.18 -31.62 6.10
C GLY A 418 -30.20 -30.67 5.52
N LYS A 419 -31.22 -30.38 6.33
CA LYS A 419 -32.39 -29.61 5.95
C LYS A 419 -32.50 -28.36 6.83
N LEU A 420 -32.61 -27.20 6.18
CA LEU A 420 -32.74 -25.89 6.80
C LEU A 420 -34.09 -25.73 7.50
N GLY A 421 -34.08 -25.16 8.71
CA GLY A 421 -35.27 -25.07 9.56
C GLY A 421 -35.60 -26.36 10.31
N ASN A 422 -34.73 -27.36 10.21
CA ASN A 422 -34.82 -28.61 10.97
C ASN A 422 -33.45 -28.95 11.58
N LYS A 423 -32.53 -29.51 10.78
CA LYS A 423 -31.20 -29.94 11.23
C LYS A 423 -30.13 -28.87 11.06
N LEU A 424 -30.38 -27.87 10.22
CA LEU A 424 -29.42 -26.81 9.90
C LEU A 424 -30.02 -25.43 10.20
N SER A 425 -29.19 -24.55 10.77
CA SER A 425 -29.50 -23.13 10.97
C SER A 425 -29.30 -22.31 9.70
N VAL A 426 -29.76 -21.05 9.71
CA VAL A 426 -29.53 -20.12 8.59
C VAL A 426 -28.04 -19.87 8.36
N GLU A 427 -27.27 -19.72 9.43
CA GLU A 427 -25.83 -19.47 9.41
C GLU A 427 -25.07 -20.67 8.83
N GLU A 428 -25.43 -21.89 9.21
CA GLU A 428 -24.89 -23.11 8.62
C GLU A 428 -25.25 -23.21 7.13
N GLY A 429 -26.47 -22.80 6.76
CA GLY A 429 -26.90 -22.66 5.38
C GLY A 429 -26.07 -21.64 4.59
N GLN A 430 -25.78 -20.48 5.17
CA GLN A 430 -24.93 -19.46 4.55
C GLN A 430 -23.52 -19.98 4.32
N ALA A 431 -22.95 -20.68 5.30
CA ALA A 431 -21.66 -21.34 5.15
C ALA A 431 -21.69 -22.38 4.02
N ALA A 432 -22.74 -23.19 3.92
CA ALA A 432 -22.93 -24.14 2.82
C ALA A 432 -23.06 -23.43 1.45
N ALA A 433 -23.85 -22.36 1.36
CA ALA A 433 -24.00 -21.57 0.13
C ALA A 433 -22.68 -20.94 -0.32
N LYS A 434 -21.85 -20.47 0.64
CA LYS A 434 -20.49 -20.01 0.37
C LYS A 434 -19.61 -21.13 -0.19
N MET A 435 -19.67 -22.35 0.36
CA MET A 435 -18.92 -23.51 -0.14
C MET A 435 -19.33 -23.90 -1.57
N ALA A 436 -20.64 -23.92 -1.87
CA ALA A 436 -21.12 -24.16 -3.23
C ALA A 436 -20.62 -23.07 -4.20
N GLY A 437 -20.55 -21.82 -3.75
CA GLY A 437 -19.93 -20.72 -4.49
C GLY A 437 -18.44 -20.91 -4.76
N ILE A 438 -17.67 -21.41 -3.80
CA ILE A 438 -16.25 -21.75 -3.99
C ILE A 438 -16.10 -22.86 -5.04
N ALA A 439 -16.95 -23.89 -5.01
CA ALA A 439 -16.94 -24.96 -5.99
C ALA A 439 -17.24 -24.44 -7.41
N LEU A 440 -18.20 -23.53 -7.55
CA LEU A 440 -18.52 -22.86 -8.82
C LEU A 440 -17.36 -22.01 -9.35
N ILE A 441 -16.71 -21.22 -8.48
CA ILE A 441 -15.51 -20.45 -8.86
C ILE A 441 -14.36 -21.38 -9.25
N SER A 442 -14.22 -22.51 -8.57
CA SER A 442 -13.20 -23.53 -8.87
C SER A 442 -13.40 -24.11 -10.27
N THR A 443 -14.65 -24.44 -10.63
CA THR A 443 -15.00 -24.88 -11.99
C THR A 443 -14.72 -23.77 -13.02
N LEU A 444 -15.12 -22.52 -12.76
CA LEU A 444 -14.79 -21.39 -13.64
C LEU A 444 -13.27 -21.26 -13.85
N LYS A 445 -12.48 -21.29 -12.77
CA LYS A 445 -11.03 -21.18 -12.84
C LYS A 445 -10.43 -22.33 -13.65
N GLY A 446 -10.89 -23.55 -13.45
CA GLY A 446 -10.44 -24.73 -14.19
C GLY A 446 -10.73 -24.63 -15.70
N GLN A 447 -11.86 -24.05 -16.09
CA GLN A 447 -12.27 -23.91 -17.48
C GLN A 447 -11.64 -22.69 -18.18
N LEU A 448 -11.49 -21.58 -17.46
CA LEU A 448 -11.04 -20.32 -18.03
C LEU A 448 -9.53 -20.11 -17.93
N GLY A 449 -8.87 -20.78 -16.97
CA GLY A 449 -7.48 -20.56 -16.59
C GLY A 449 -7.24 -19.24 -15.83
N ASP A 450 -8.04 -18.21 -16.11
CA ASP A 450 -7.96 -16.86 -15.52
C ASP A 450 -9.38 -16.32 -15.27
N LEU A 451 -9.70 -16.01 -14.01
CA LEU A 451 -11.02 -15.52 -13.60
C LEU A 451 -11.27 -14.08 -14.04
N ARG A 452 -10.25 -13.33 -14.47
CA ARG A 452 -10.45 -11.99 -15.09
C ARG A 452 -11.23 -12.06 -16.40
N ARG A 453 -11.32 -13.25 -17.01
CA ARG A 453 -12.16 -13.51 -18.19
C ARG A 453 -13.66 -13.44 -17.88
N VAL A 454 -14.05 -13.38 -16.60
CA VAL A 454 -15.43 -13.12 -16.18
C VAL A 454 -15.73 -11.62 -16.30
N LYS A 455 -16.69 -11.29 -17.17
CA LYS A 455 -17.20 -9.93 -17.35
C LYS A 455 -18.21 -9.55 -16.27
N ARG A 456 -19.15 -10.45 -15.95
CA ARG A 456 -20.07 -10.34 -14.80
C ARG A 456 -20.84 -11.64 -14.55
N ILE A 457 -21.34 -11.80 -13.33
CA ILE A 457 -22.30 -12.86 -12.99
C ILE A 457 -23.71 -12.35 -13.33
N LEU A 458 -24.41 -13.04 -14.23
CA LEU A 458 -25.71 -12.59 -14.73
C LEU A 458 -26.85 -13.02 -13.82
N LYS A 459 -26.92 -14.32 -13.55
CA LYS A 459 -28.03 -14.96 -12.85
C LYS A 459 -27.51 -16.09 -11.98
N VAL A 460 -28.11 -16.22 -10.81
CA VAL A 460 -27.88 -17.32 -9.87
C VAL A 460 -29.22 -17.92 -9.47
N THR A 461 -29.27 -19.25 -9.44
CA THR A 461 -30.40 -20.00 -8.90
C THR A 461 -29.89 -20.82 -7.71
N GLY A 462 -30.41 -20.53 -6.53
CA GLY A 462 -30.12 -21.28 -5.31
C GLY A 462 -31.29 -22.17 -4.92
N PHE A 463 -31.03 -23.47 -4.84
CA PHE A 463 -31.95 -24.46 -4.30
C PHE A 463 -31.54 -24.78 -2.86
N VAL A 464 -32.45 -24.61 -1.92
CA VAL A 464 -32.19 -24.82 -0.48
C VAL A 464 -33.01 -26.02 -0.02
N ASN A 465 -32.34 -27.07 0.46
CA ASN A 465 -33.02 -28.21 1.07
C ASN A 465 -33.60 -27.76 2.41
N SER A 466 -34.91 -27.51 2.44
CA SER A 466 -35.55 -26.85 3.60
C SER A 466 -36.82 -27.57 4.05
N ASP A 467 -37.16 -27.38 5.31
CA ASP A 467 -38.46 -27.78 5.86
C ASP A 467 -39.60 -27.02 5.15
N PRO A 468 -40.79 -27.62 4.95
CA PRO A 468 -41.93 -26.90 4.36
C PRO A 468 -42.31 -25.61 5.07
N SER A 469 -42.03 -25.49 6.38
CA SER A 469 -42.28 -24.29 7.18
C SER A 469 -41.18 -23.23 7.10
N PHE A 470 -40.03 -23.55 6.50
CA PHE A 470 -38.88 -22.65 6.44
C PHE A 470 -39.03 -21.63 5.30
N THR A 471 -38.81 -20.35 5.59
CA THR A 471 -39.02 -19.23 4.64
C THR A 471 -37.79 -18.34 4.46
N GLN A 472 -36.65 -18.72 5.02
CA GLN A 472 -35.42 -17.91 5.02
C GLN A 472 -34.40 -18.33 3.95
N GLN A 473 -34.84 -18.92 2.84
CA GLN A 473 -33.98 -19.31 1.73
C GLN A 473 -33.18 -18.13 1.14
N PRO A 474 -33.76 -16.92 1.01
CA PRO A 474 -32.98 -15.76 0.56
C PRO A 474 -31.80 -15.42 1.49
N GLN A 475 -31.99 -15.53 2.81
CA GLN A 475 -30.96 -15.27 3.81
C GLN A 475 -29.85 -16.32 3.75
N VAL A 476 -30.20 -17.60 3.56
CA VAL A 476 -29.24 -18.68 3.32
C VAL A 476 -28.36 -18.38 2.10
N MET A 477 -28.98 -17.95 1.00
CA MET A 477 -28.25 -17.66 -0.24
C MET A 477 -27.36 -16.40 -0.18
N ASN A 478 -27.44 -15.58 0.88
CA ASN A 478 -26.52 -14.46 1.05
C ASN A 478 -25.07 -14.92 1.21
N GLY A 479 -24.82 -16.10 1.80
CA GLY A 479 -23.47 -16.64 1.89
C GLY A 479 -22.79 -16.84 0.52
N PHE A 480 -23.57 -17.21 -0.51
CA PHE A 480 -23.08 -17.24 -1.89
C PHE A 480 -22.88 -15.83 -2.46
N SER A 481 -23.88 -14.95 -2.30
CA SER A 481 -23.86 -13.62 -2.92
C SER A 481 -22.75 -12.74 -2.37
N ASP A 482 -22.52 -12.77 -1.06
CA ASP A 482 -21.46 -12.02 -0.39
C ASP A 482 -20.08 -12.48 -0.86
N LEU A 483 -19.90 -13.80 -1.07
CA LEU A 483 -18.67 -14.34 -1.65
C LEU A 483 -18.44 -13.82 -3.07
N MET A 484 -19.47 -13.84 -3.94
CA MET A 484 -19.32 -13.39 -5.32
C MET A 484 -18.97 -11.90 -5.40
N VAL A 485 -19.57 -11.06 -4.56
CA VAL A 485 -19.23 -9.63 -4.49
C VAL A 485 -17.82 -9.45 -3.92
N ALA A 486 -17.42 -10.23 -2.91
CA ALA A 486 -16.07 -10.15 -2.36
C ALA A 486 -14.99 -10.53 -3.39
N VAL A 487 -15.27 -11.52 -4.26
CA VAL A 487 -14.32 -12.01 -5.26
C VAL A 487 -14.35 -11.18 -6.55
N PHE A 488 -15.52 -10.84 -7.08
CA PHE A 488 -15.65 -10.16 -8.39
C PHE A 488 -15.97 -8.66 -8.27
N GLY A 489 -16.14 -8.12 -7.07
CA GLY A 489 -16.56 -6.73 -6.87
C GLY A 489 -17.96 -6.47 -7.43
N ASP A 490 -18.17 -5.32 -8.06
CA ASP A 490 -19.46 -5.00 -8.71
C ASP A 490 -19.85 -6.01 -9.80
N LYS A 491 -18.88 -6.65 -10.46
CA LYS A 491 -19.12 -7.73 -11.45
C LYS A 491 -19.73 -8.98 -10.81
N GLY A 492 -19.64 -9.11 -9.48
CA GLY A 492 -20.21 -10.21 -8.70
C GLY A 492 -21.68 -10.01 -8.32
N LYS A 493 -22.23 -8.80 -8.45
CA LYS A 493 -23.67 -8.54 -8.23
C LYS A 493 -24.48 -9.16 -9.37
N HIS A 494 -25.55 -9.88 -9.03
CA HIS A 494 -26.30 -10.72 -9.98
C HIS A 494 -27.80 -10.72 -9.68
N ALA A 495 -28.61 -11.02 -10.70
CA ALA A 495 -29.99 -11.43 -10.46
C ALA A 495 -30.01 -12.78 -9.73
N ARG A 496 -30.93 -12.98 -8.78
CA ARG A 496 -30.97 -14.21 -7.97
C ARG A 496 -32.38 -14.74 -7.78
N SER A 497 -32.54 -16.05 -7.81
CA SER A 497 -33.69 -16.75 -7.24
C SER A 497 -33.19 -17.64 -6.10
N ALA A 498 -33.90 -17.67 -4.97
CA ALA A 498 -33.61 -18.57 -3.85
C ALA A 498 -34.89 -19.31 -3.49
N VAL A 499 -34.92 -20.62 -3.70
CA VAL A 499 -36.15 -21.43 -3.57
C VAL A 499 -35.92 -22.61 -2.65
N GLY A 500 -36.96 -22.97 -1.88
CA GLY A 500 -36.97 -24.18 -1.07
C GLY A 500 -37.27 -25.41 -1.92
N VAL A 501 -36.56 -26.50 -1.67
CA VAL A 501 -36.81 -27.81 -2.29
C VAL A 501 -36.89 -28.90 -1.22
N ASN A 502 -37.68 -29.94 -1.49
CA ASN A 502 -37.94 -30.99 -0.50
C ASN A 502 -36.72 -31.89 -0.25
N VAL A 503 -35.92 -32.17 -1.29
CA VAL A 503 -34.68 -32.94 -1.17
C VAL A 503 -33.71 -32.51 -2.26
N LEU A 504 -32.42 -32.60 -1.97
CA LEU A 504 -31.32 -32.40 -2.92
C LEU A 504 -30.50 -33.70 -3.06
N PRO A 505 -29.70 -33.85 -4.13
CA PRO A 505 -28.77 -34.98 -4.26
C PRO A 505 -27.92 -35.17 -3.00
N ASN A 506 -27.77 -36.43 -2.58
CA ASN A 506 -27.06 -36.82 -1.35
C ASN A 506 -27.60 -36.18 -0.05
N ASN A 507 -28.81 -35.60 -0.07
CA ASN A 507 -29.35 -34.78 1.02
C ASN A 507 -28.48 -33.55 1.34
N ALA A 508 -27.84 -32.96 0.32
CA ALA A 508 -27.06 -31.74 0.47
C ALA A 508 -27.92 -30.58 1.01
N ALA A 509 -27.28 -29.65 1.72
CA ALA A 509 -27.95 -28.49 2.31
C ALA A 509 -28.43 -27.49 1.25
N VAL A 510 -27.62 -27.26 0.22
CA VAL A 510 -27.89 -26.35 -0.89
C VAL A 510 -27.34 -26.89 -2.20
N GLU A 511 -27.89 -26.44 -3.31
CA GLU A 511 -27.36 -26.63 -4.65
C GLU A 511 -27.45 -25.28 -5.38
N VAL A 512 -26.37 -24.86 -6.02
CA VAL A 512 -26.30 -23.55 -6.66
C VAL A 512 -25.82 -23.69 -8.09
N GLU A 513 -26.52 -23.05 -9.01
CA GLU A 513 -26.11 -22.88 -10.41
C GLU A 513 -25.96 -21.40 -10.74
N MET A 514 -25.16 -21.09 -11.76
CA MET A 514 -25.00 -19.72 -12.21
C MET A 514 -24.75 -19.58 -13.70
N VAL A 515 -25.14 -18.41 -14.21
CA VAL A 515 -24.90 -17.97 -15.58
C VAL A 515 -23.96 -16.76 -15.54
N VAL A 516 -22.92 -16.79 -16.36
CA VAL A 516 -21.81 -15.84 -16.32
C VAL A 516 -21.57 -15.28 -17.72
N GLU A 517 -21.43 -13.96 -17.82
CA GLU A 517 -20.94 -13.32 -19.04
C GLU A 517 -19.41 -13.28 -19.00
N LEU A 518 -18.79 -13.70 -20.10
CA LEU A 518 -17.35 -13.70 -20.33
C LEU A 518 -16.95 -12.58 -21.28
N TYR A 519 -15.67 -12.20 -21.27
CA TYR A 519 -15.06 -11.37 -22.31
C TYR A 519 -14.80 -12.16 -23.60
#